data_AF-A0AAE1WAH1-F1
#
_entry.id   AF-A0AAE1WAH1-F1
#
_cell.length_a   1.000
_cell.length_b   1.000
_cell.length_c   1.000
_cell.angle_alpha   90.00
_cell.angle_beta   90.00
_cell.angle_gamma   90.00
#
_symmetry.space_group_name_H-M   'P 1'
#
loop_
_entity.id
_entity.type
_entity.pdbx_description
1 polymer ?
#
loop_
_entity_poly.entity_id
_entity_poly.type
_entity_poly.pdbx_seq_one_letter_code
_entity_poly.pdbx_strand_id
1 'polypeptide(L)'
;MTKKPFIRQNELANGLLDLIHIDVCGPLNTPTRGGLSYFITFTDDHSQYGYVYLMRYKSEAFGMFKEYRLEVDNQIGHKIKALWSDRGGEYLSCEFMDYLKQNGILSQWTPPETP
;
A
#
# COMPACT_ATOMS: atom_id res chain seq x y z
N MET A 1 -3.38 -27.79 5.44
CA MET A 1 -4.65 -27.08 5.68
C MET A 1 -4.84 -26.08 4.56
N THR A 2 -5.78 -26.33 3.64
CA THR A 2 -6.05 -25.42 2.52
C THR A 2 -7.00 -24.33 3.01
N LYS A 3 -6.51 -23.09 3.17
CA LYS A 3 -7.40 -21.95 3.46
C LYS A 3 -8.38 -21.81 2.28
N LYS A 4 -9.67 -21.65 2.58
CA LYS A 4 -10.68 -21.35 1.54
C LYS A 4 -10.26 -20.07 0.82
N PRO A 5 -10.45 -19.97 -0.51
CA PRO A 5 -10.14 -18.75 -1.24
C PRO A 5 -10.92 -17.59 -0.63
N PHE A 6 -10.24 -16.46 -0.42
CA PHE A 6 -10.87 -15.23 0.04
C PHE A 6 -11.87 -14.78 -1.03
N ILE A 7 -13.15 -14.84 -0.69
CA ILE A 7 -14.21 -14.30 -1.54
C ILE A 7 -14.21 -12.80 -1.27
N ARG A 8 -13.77 -11.97 -2.24
CA ARG A 8 -13.91 -10.52 -2.16
C ARG A 8 -15.40 -10.21 -1.99
N GLN A 9 -15.80 -9.76 -0.80
CA GLN A 9 -17.19 -9.35 -0.54
C GLN A 9 -17.51 -7.94 -1.06
N ASN A 10 -16.49 -7.19 -1.47
CA ASN A 10 -16.66 -5.89 -2.11
C ASN A 10 -16.50 -6.04 -3.63
N GLU A 11 -17.41 -5.41 -4.37
CA GLU A 11 -17.25 -5.12 -5.79
C GLU A 11 -15.88 -4.44 -6.00
N LEU A 12 -15.19 -4.79 -7.09
CA LEU A 12 -13.94 -4.13 -7.49
C LEU A 12 -14.12 -2.61 -7.47
N ALA A 13 -13.04 -1.90 -7.19
CA ALA A 13 -13.05 -0.45 -7.27
C ALA A 13 -13.53 0.00 -8.67
N ASN A 14 -14.46 0.96 -8.70
CA ASN A 14 -15.16 1.37 -9.93
C ASN A 14 -14.33 2.27 -10.84
N GLY A 15 -13.30 2.92 -10.31
CA GLY A 15 -12.37 3.80 -11.03
C GLY A 15 -10.90 3.56 -10.68
N LEU A 16 -10.02 4.10 -11.53
CA LEU A 16 -8.58 4.16 -11.23
C LEU A 16 -8.33 4.97 -9.94
N LEU A 17 -7.44 4.46 -9.10
CA LEU A 17 -7.02 5.04 -7.82
C LEU A 17 -8.15 5.18 -6.78
N ASP A 18 -9.30 4.53 -7.00
CA ASP A 18 -10.38 4.50 -6.03
C ASP A 18 -9.97 3.74 -4.76
N LEU A 19 -9.18 2.66 -4.93
CA LEU A 19 -8.63 1.87 -3.83
C LEU A 19 -7.23 1.37 -4.19
N ILE A 20 -6.25 1.71 -3.35
CA ILE A 20 -4.88 1.19 -3.45
C ILE A 20 -4.63 0.20 -2.33
N HIS A 21 -4.21 -1.02 -2.67
CA HIS A 21 -3.68 -1.98 -1.72
C HIS A 21 -2.19 -1.74 -1.51
N ILE A 22 -1.78 -1.68 -0.25
CA ILE A 22 -0.38 -1.45 0.14
C ILE A 22 0.11 -2.60 1.02
N ASP A 23 1.30 -3.12 0.70
CA ASP A 23 1.90 -4.22 1.46
C ASP A 23 3.43 -4.08 1.52
N VAL A 24 4.01 -4.31 2.71
CA VAL A 24 5.47 -4.35 2.92
C VAL A 24 5.94 -5.80 3.03
N CYS A 25 6.79 -6.18 2.10
CA CYS A 25 7.43 -7.49 2.08
C CYS A 25 8.88 -7.41 2.58
N GLY A 26 9.28 -8.37 3.42
CA GLY A 26 10.68 -8.58 3.80
C GLY A 26 10.89 -8.94 5.29
N PRO A 27 12.16 -9.16 5.69
CA PRO A 27 13.36 -8.98 4.89
C PRO A 27 13.54 -10.06 3.80
N LEU A 28 14.09 -9.67 2.65
CA LEU A 28 14.52 -10.58 1.58
C LEU A 28 15.67 -11.45 2.09
N ASN A 29 15.64 -12.74 1.75
CA ASN A 29 16.70 -13.70 2.15
C ASN A 29 18.09 -13.28 1.66
N THR A 30 18.16 -12.61 0.53
CA THR A 30 19.39 -12.05 -0.02
C THR A 30 19.18 -10.56 -0.27
N PRO A 31 19.85 -9.68 0.47
CA PRO A 31 19.76 -8.25 0.22
C PRO A 31 20.31 -7.93 -1.17
N THR A 32 19.79 -6.85 -1.76
CA THR A 32 20.37 -6.31 -3.00
C THR A 32 21.81 -5.86 -2.77
N ARG A 33 22.56 -5.62 -3.86
CA ARG A 33 23.94 -5.07 -3.79
C ARG A 33 24.02 -3.74 -3.01
N GLY A 34 22.91 -2.99 -2.93
CA GLY A 34 22.79 -1.75 -2.16
C GLY A 34 22.34 -1.94 -0.71
N GLY A 35 22.21 -3.17 -0.21
CA GLY A 35 21.75 -3.46 1.14
C GLY A 35 20.25 -3.23 1.36
N LEU A 36 19.45 -3.18 0.29
CA LEU A 36 17.98 -3.09 0.38
C LEU A 36 17.42 -4.48 0.62
N SER A 37 16.64 -4.63 1.69
CA SER A 37 16.12 -5.91 2.18
C SER A 37 14.60 -5.92 2.26
N TYR A 38 13.91 -4.82 2.04
CA TYR A 38 12.46 -4.75 2.05
C TYR A 38 11.98 -4.20 0.71
N PHE A 39 10.71 -4.41 0.41
CA PHE A 39 10.03 -3.65 -0.64
C PHE A 39 8.59 -3.40 -0.24
N ILE A 40 8.04 -2.32 -0.77
CA ILE A 40 6.63 -1.98 -0.63
C ILE A 40 5.96 -2.06 -1.99
N THR A 41 4.76 -2.59 -2.00
CA THR A 41 3.92 -2.67 -3.19
C THR A 41 2.72 -1.75 -3.06
N PHE A 42 2.34 -1.13 -4.17
CA PHE A 42 1.10 -0.38 -4.30
C PHE A 42 0.33 -0.94 -5.49
N THR A 43 -0.81 -1.56 -5.25
CA THR A 43 -1.63 -2.19 -6.30
C THR A 43 -2.96 -1.48 -6.41
N ASP A 44 -3.27 -0.97 -7.59
CA ASP A 44 -4.57 -0.40 -7.89
C ASP A 44 -5.62 -1.49 -8.03
N ASP A 45 -6.70 -1.41 -7.26
CA ASP A 45 -7.71 -2.46 -7.21
C ASP A 45 -8.51 -2.59 -8.52
N HIS A 46 -8.71 -1.50 -9.25
CA HIS A 46 -9.43 -1.55 -10.53
C HIS A 46 -8.55 -2.14 -11.64
N SER A 47 -7.40 -1.54 -11.91
CA SER A 47 -6.56 -1.88 -13.07
C SER A 47 -5.65 -3.07 -12.81
N GLN A 48 -5.48 -3.47 -11.55
CA GLN A 48 -4.46 -4.42 -11.10
C GLN A 48 -3.03 -3.98 -11.42
N TYR A 49 -2.81 -2.69 -11.75
CA TYR A 49 -1.49 -2.14 -11.98
C TYR A 49 -0.74 -1.99 -10.65
N GLY A 50 0.48 -2.51 -10.60
CA GLY A 50 1.31 -2.55 -9.40
C GLY A 50 2.58 -1.72 -9.52
N TYR A 51 2.91 -0.99 -8.47
CA TYR A 51 4.21 -0.34 -8.27
C TYR A 51 4.99 -1.04 -7.18
N VAL A 52 6.32 -1.08 -7.33
CA VAL A 52 7.22 -1.71 -6.36
C VAL A 52 8.38 -0.75 -6.06
N TYR A 53 8.59 -0.47 -4.77
CA TYR A 53 9.69 0.36 -4.29
C TYR A 53 10.57 -0.45 -3.35
N LEU A 54 11.87 -0.45 -3.59
CA LEU A 54 12.84 -1.13 -2.72
C LEU A 54 13.20 -0.25 -1.53
N MET A 55 13.34 -0.86 -0.36
CA MET A 55 13.63 -0.19 0.90
C MET A 55 14.73 -0.91 1.68
N ARG A 56 15.48 -0.15 2.47
CA ARG A 56 16.44 -0.67 3.44
C ARG A 56 15.76 -1.01 4.76
N TYR A 57 14.79 -0.20 5.19
CA TYR A 57 14.07 -0.37 6.45
C TYR A 57 12.56 -0.23 6.26
N LYS A 58 11.76 -0.95 7.06
CA LYS A 58 10.28 -0.81 7.05
C LYS A 58 9.82 0.63 7.34
N SER A 59 10.60 1.39 8.11
CA SER A 59 10.30 2.79 8.44
C SER A 59 10.32 3.72 7.23
N GLU A 60 10.87 3.30 6.09
CA GLU A 60 10.88 4.08 4.84
C GLU A 60 9.53 4.00 4.09
N ALA A 61 8.63 3.11 4.49
CA ALA A 61 7.34 2.87 3.83
C ALA A 61 6.51 4.15 3.63
N PHE A 62 6.46 5.01 4.64
CA PHE A 62 5.72 6.26 4.53
C PHE A 62 6.33 7.23 3.53
N GLY A 63 7.66 7.31 3.48
CA GLY A 63 8.37 8.10 2.47
C GLY A 63 8.02 7.63 1.05
N MET A 64 8.10 6.32 0.83
CA MET A 64 7.75 5.69 -0.45
C MET A 64 6.29 5.94 -0.84
N PHE A 65 5.36 5.94 0.12
CA PHE A 65 3.96 6.26 -0.15
C PHE A 65 3.77 7.72 -0.62
N LYS A 66 4.48 8.67 -0.01
CA LYS A 66 4.43 10.08 -0.45
C LYS A 66 4.93 10.24 -1.88
N GLU A 67 6.03 9.56 -2.22
CA GLU A 67 6.59 9.53 -3.59
C GLU A 67 5.59 8.93 -4.58
N TYR A 68 5.11 7.72 -4.30
CA TYR A 68 4.11 7.03 -5.12
C TYR A 68 2.89 7.89 -5.41
N ARG A 69 2.32 8.52 -4.37
CA ARG A 69 1.13 9.34 -4.49
C ARG A 69 1.36 10.56 -5.38
N LEU A 70 2.53 11.21 -5.28
CA LEU A 70 2.88 12.32 -6.18
C LEU A 70 3.06 11.87 -7.63
N GLU A 71 3.65 10.69 -7.84
CA GLU A 71 3.82 10.13 -9.18
C GLU A 71 2.47 9.84 -9.86
N VAL A 72 1.55 9.15 -9.19
CA VAL A 72 0.25 8.80 -9.78
C VAL A 72 -0.65 10.03 -9.97
N ASP A 73 -0.61 10.99 -9.04
CA ASP A 73 -1.33 12.26 -9.18
C ASP A 73 -0.85 13.00 -10.44
N ASN A 74 0.47 13.00 -10.72
CA ASN A 74 1.04 13.67 -11.89
C ASN A 74 0.85 12.91 -13.22
N GLN A 75 0.97 11.58 -13.20
CA GLN A 75 0.92 10.77 -14.42
C GLN A 75 -0.50 10.51 -14.89
N ILE A 76 -1.43 10.27 -13.96
CA ILE A 76 -2.79 9.82 -14.27
C ILE A 76 -3.78 10.99 -14.15
N GLY A 77 -3.46 12.03 -13.38
CA GLY A 77 -4.35 13.17 -13.14
C GLY A 77 -5.55 12.84 -12.24
N HIS A 78 -5.53 11.66 -11.61
CA HIS A 78 -6.51 11.19 -10.63
C HIS A 78 -5.87 11.17 -9.25
N LYS A 79 -6.69 11.33 -8.21
CA LYS A 79 -6.25 11.27 -6.81
C LYS A 79 -6.63 9.93 -6.19
N ILE A 80 -5.75 9.43 -5.31
CA ILE A 80 -6.05 8.27 -4.47
C ILE A 80 -7.22 8.60 -3.54
N LYS A 81 -8.29 7.79 -3.55
CA LYS A 81 -9.45 7.98 -2.67
C LYS A 81 -9.35 7.19 -1.37
N ALA A 82 -8.90 5.94 -1.45
CA ALA A 82 -8.76 5.08 -0.29
C ALA A 82 -7.48 4.25 -0.36
N LEU A 83 -6.95 3.94 0.82
CA LEU A 83 -5.79 3.08 1.00
C LEU A 83 -6.20 1.88 1.85
N TRP A 84 -5.89 0.68 1.38
CA TRP A 84 -6.10 -0.57 2.11
C TRP A 84 -4.75 -1.14 2.49
N SER A 85 -4.45 -1.20 3.79
CA SER A 85 -3.22 -1.80 4.30
C SER A 85 -3.51 -2.92 5.30
N ASP A 86 -2.48 -3.71 5.58
CA ASP A 86 -2.49 -4.49 6.82
C ASP A 86 -2.36 -3.55 8.04
N ARG A 87 -2.61 -4.08 9.25
CA ARG A 87 -2.42 -3.32 10.50
C ARG A 87 -0.94 -3.26 10.92
N GLY A 88 -0.01 -3.26 9.97
CA GLY A 88 1.42 -3.11 10.22
C GLY A 88 1.72 -1.83 10.98
N GLY A 89 2.65 -1.89 11.93
CA GLY A 89 3.02 -0.75 12.78
C GLY A 89 3.51 0.47 11.99
N GLU A 90 4.07 0.24 10.80
CA GLU A 90 4.50 1.26 9.85
C GLU A 90 3.35 2.20 9.39
N TYR A 91 2.12 1.69 9.38
CA TYR A 91 0.94 2.43 8.90
C TYR A 91 0.13 3.05 10.04
N LEU A 92 0.45 2.72 11.30
CA LEU A 92 -0.29 3.16 12.48
C LEU A 92 0.28 4.43 13.14
N SER A 93 1.31 5.05 12.54
CA SER A 93 1.85 6.30 13.08
C SER A 93 0.85 7.46 12.93
N CYS A 94 0.80 8.36 13.92
CA CYS A 94 -0.06 9.55 13.84
C CYS A 94 0.27 10.39 12.62
N GLU A 95 1.56 10.50 12.26
CA GLU A 95 2.02 11.25 11.08
C GLU A 95 1.42 10.70 9.78
N PHE A 96 1.37 9.36 9.63
CA PHE A 96 0.77 8.72 8.48
C PHE A 96 -0.74 9.00 8.40
N MET A 97 -1.44 8.84 9.51
CA MET A 97 -2.89 9.06 9.59
C MET A 97 -3.27 10.53 9.35
N ASP A 98 -2.51 11.47 9.92
CA ASP A 98 -2.70 12.89 9.70
C ASP A 98 -2.46 13.26 8.24
N TYR A 99 -1.45 12.67 7.60
CA TYR A 99 -1.20 12.87 6.17
C TYR A 99 -2.33 12.34 5.30
N LEU A 100 -2.84 11.13 5.56
CA LEU A 100 -4.02 10.61 4.83
C LEU A 100 -5.21 11.56 4.96
N LYS A 101 -5.50 12.00 6.18
CA LYS A 101 -6.60 12.93 6.48
C LYS A 101 -6.45 14.28 5.79
N GLN A 102 -5.26 14.88 5.84
CA GLN A 102 -4.96 16.16 5.18
C GLN A 102 -5.16 16.09 3.66
N ASN A 103 -5.03 14.89 3.10
CA ASN A 103 -5.15 14.65 1.67
C ASN A 103 -6.49 14.04 1.26
N GLY A 104 -7.41 13.85 2.20
CA GLY A 104 -8.73 13.28 1.94
C GLY A 104 -8.70 11.79 1.56
N ILE A 105 -7.64 11.06 1.91
CA ILE A 105 -7.51 9.63 1.65
C ILE A 105 -8.14 8.84 2.80
N LEU A 106 -9.10 7.98 2.49
CA LEU A 106 -9.74 7.09 3.46
C LEU A 106 -8.83 5.89 3.79
N SER A 107 -8.50 5.70 5.06
CA SER A 107 -7.76 4.52 5.51
C SER A 107 -8.71 3.34 5.76
N GLN A 108 -8.44 2.21 5.13
CA GLN A 108 -9.11 0.92 5.31
C GLN A 108 -8.09 -0.12 5.80
N TRP A 109 -8.54 -1.05 6.63
CA TRP A 109 -7.66 -2.01 7.29
C TRP A 109 -8.18 -3.42 7.11
N THR A 110 -7.28 -4.39 6.91
CA THR A 110 -7.66 -5.79 7.09
C THR A 110 -8.16 -6.02 8.53
N PRO A 111 -9.23 -6.83 8.69
CA PRO A 111 -9.55 -7.39 9.99
C PRO A 111 -8.36 -8.23 10.48
N PRO A 112 -8.09 -8.26 11.80
CA PRO A 112 -7.02 -9.10 12.34
C PRO A 112 -7.16 -10.55 11.85
N GLU A 113 -6.04 -11.20 11.53
CA GLU A 113 -5.95 -12.62 11.14
C GLU A 113 -6.64 -13.05 9.83
N THR A 114 -7.03 -12.09 8.97
CA THR A 114 -7.60 -12.40 7.65
C THR A 114 -6.54 -12.22 6.56
N PRO A 115 -6.25 -13.23 5.70
CA PRO A 115 -5.35 -13.07 4.56
C PRO A 115 -5.94 -12.13 3.50
#